data_AF-A0A1R2CKF8-F1
#
_entry.id   AF-A0A1R2CKF8-F1
#
_cell.length_a   1.000
_cell.length_b   1.000
_cell.length_c   1.000
_cell.angle_alpha   90.00
_cell.angle_beta   90.00
_cell.angle_gamma   90.00
#
_symmetry.space_group_name_H-M   'P 1'
#
loop_
_entity.id
_entity.type
_entity.pdbx_description
1 polymer ?
#
loop_
_entity_poly.entity_id
_entity_poly.type
_entity_poly.pdbx_seq_one_letter_code
_entity_poly.pdbx_strand_id
1 'polypeptide(L)'
;MENLLIEIEILSRPCSSYRGGSKWLVNREAIPPPQHPITSDKTNVKIYRKSCNLLDYYPISGLVKRLEIKRNPSLFNCILRLWKLINPLSLKAISKEIHELVLETLYKMHPQSLKIPDLAYKNLKFDSEIDFSKKLGLTFAEFYDAIFESCDSLAKSILVNEYCRIIQHCISITIDSPAFVSMNLYNKRHLKESQRLSFYPWMQKMIRSLTPVRTSELQLPEILKKILHPNENIIKTQKLLQRNTNNETSSLERFSKLIGVKKKLKSPIRAVTPRLVNAREIEGRLNSRFKGLKTPSLSPIKLLY
;
A
#
# COMPACT_ATOMS: atom_id res chain seq x y z
N MET A 1 6.44 -29.89 0.46
CA MET A 1 7.70 -29.24 0.92
C MET A 1 7.95 -27.90 0.24
N GLU A 2 7.93 -27.79 -1.10
CA GLU A 2 8.19 -26.51 -1.81
C GLU A 2 7.34 -25.32 -1.33
N ASN A 3 6.04 -25.55 -1.11
CA ASN A 3 5.13 -24.52 -0.60
C ASN A 3 5.50 -23.98 0.79
N LEU A 4 6.11 -24.83 1.63
CA LEU A 4 6.54 -24.46 2.97
C LEU A 4 7.86 -23.70 2.93
N LEU A 5 8.76 -24.03 2.00
CA LEU A 5 10.02 -23.32 1.81
C LEU A 5 9.79 -21.85 1.45
N ILE A 6 8.83 -21.56 0.56
CA ILE A 6 8.44 -20.18 0.23
C ILE A 6 7.97 -19.44 1.48
N GLU A 7 7.19 -20.09 2.35
CA GLU A 7 6.70 -19.46 3.57
C GLU A 7 7.81 -19.19 4.58
N ILE A 8 8.76 -20.12 4.70
CA ILE A 8 9.96 -19.97 5.52
C ILE A 8 10.82 -18.81 5.00
N GLU A 9 10.98 -18.69 3.68
CA GLU A 9 11.72 -17.60 3.05
C GLU A 9 11.07 -16.24 3.34
N ILE A 10 9.74 -16.14 3.17
CA ILE A 10 8.97 -14.92 3.50
C ILE A 10 9.16 -14.58 4.97
N LEU A 11 8.96 -15.54 5.86
CA LEU A 11 9.17 -15.34 7.28
C LEU A 11 10.60 -14.92 7.59
N SER A 12 11.62 -15.40 6.88
CA SER A 12 13.03 -15.06 7.13
C SER A 12 13.42 -13.65 6.71
N ARG A 13 12.55 -12.92 5.99
CA ARG A 13 12.83 -11.53 5.59
C ARG A 13 13.14 -10.69 6.83
N PRO A 14 14.09 -9.74 6.74
CA PRO A 14 14.57 -8.96 7.89
C PRO A 14 13.61 -7.83 8.27
N CYS A 15 12.30 -8.08 8.29
CA CYS A 15 11.27 -7.10 8.65
C CYS A 15 11.34 -6.73 10.14
N SER A 16 10.69 -5.62 10.49
CA SER A 16 10.54 -5.15 11.86
C SER A 16 9.67 -6.10 12.69
N SER A 17 9.64 -5.91 14.01
CA SER A 17 8.79 -6.70 14.92
C SER A 17 7.29 -6.57 14.68
N TYR A 18 6.87 -5.62 13.84
CA TYR A 18 5.47 -5.47 13.42
C TYR A 18 5.07 -6.52 12.39
N ARG A 19 6.04 -7.26 11.85
CA ARG A 19 5.85 -8.37 10.91
C ARG A 19 6.64 -9.58 11.40
N GLY A 20 6.00 -10.74 11.39
CA GLY A 20 6.58 -11.97 11.95
C GLY A 20 5.80 -12.41 13.18
N GLY A 21 4.76 -13.21 12.93
CA GLY A 21 3.79 -13.65 13.92
C GLY A 21 4.43 -14.40 15.08
N SER A 22 4.71 -13.68 16.16
CA SER A 22 5.31 -14.20 17.40
C SER A 22 4.51 -15.35 18.01
N LYS A 23 3.20 -15.39 17.77
CA LYS A 23 2.31 -16.47 18.21
C LYS A 23 2.64 -17.85 17.62
N TRP A 24 3.41 -17.89 16.54
CA TRP A 24 3.83 -19.13 15.89
C TRP A 24 5.16 -19.66 16.43
N LEU A 25 5.80 -18.93 17.35
CA LEU A 25 7.06 -19.33 17.96
C LEU A 25 6.83 -20.29 19.12
N VAL A 26 7.69 -21.30 19.23
CA VAL A 26 7.80 -22.12 20.44
C VAL A 26 8.94 -21.67 21.35
N ASN A 27 10.00 -21.11 20.76
CA ASN A 27 11.17 -20.65 21.49
C ASN A 27 11.90 -19.54 20.71
N ARG A 28 12.68 -18.75 21.43
CA ARG A 28 13.54 -17.69 20.89
C ARG A 28 14.80 -17.60 21.73
N GLU A 29 15.96 -17.67 21.07
CA GLU A 29 17.27 -17.71 21.74
C GLU A 29 18.19 -16.62 21.19
N ALA A 30 18.97 -15.99 22.06
CA ALA A 30 20.06 -15.11 21.65
C ALA A 30 21.29 -15.97 21.34
N ILE A 31 21.73 -15.96 20.08
CA ILE A 31 22.87 -16.75 19.62
C ILE A 31 23.79 -15.93 18.72
N PRO A 32 25.09 -16.27 18.63
CA PRO A 32 25.96 -15.72 17.61
C PRO A 32 25.45 -16.08 16.20
N PRO A 33 25.79 -15.29 15.17
CA PRO A 33 25.37 -15.56 13.80
C PRO A 33 25.76 -16.97 13.33
N PRO A 34 24.80 -17.84 12.98
CA PRO A 34 25.10 -19.17 12.46
C PRO A 34 25.58 -19.08 11.00
N GLN A 35 26.35 -20.07 10.55
CA GLN A 35 26.75 -20.20 9.15
C GLN A 35 25.53 -20.34 8.22
N HIS A 36 24.52 -21.11 8.68
CA HIS A 36 23.26 -21.29 7.97
C HIS A 36 22.13 -20.58 8.71
N PRO A 37 21.53 -19.51 8.13
CA PRO A 37 20.51 -18.71 8.82
C PRO A 37 19.16 -19.42 8.92
N ILE A 38 18.94 -20.49 8.15
CA ILE A 38 17.72 -21.30 8.19
C ILE A 38 18.14 -22.75 8.32
N THR A 39 17.67 -23.42 9.36
CA THR A 39 17.90 -24.86 9.57
C THR A 39 16.61 -25.55 9.99
N SER A 40 16.53 -26.88 9.87
CA SER A 40 15.38 -27.65 10.34
C SER A 40 15.84 -28.94 11.01
N ASP A 41 15.17 -29.31 12.09
CA ASP A 41 15.39 -30.56 12.84
C ASP A 41 14.23 -31.56 12.63
N LYS A 42 13.54 -31.48 11.49
CA LYS A 42 12.33 -32.26 11.11
C LYS A 42 11.08 -31.97 11.95
N THR A 43 11.20 -31.34 13.11
CA THR A 43 10.06 -30.96 13.96
C THR A 43 9.83 -29.45 13.90
N ASN A 44 10.92 -28.70 13.93
CA ASN A 44 10.97 -27.25 13.91
C ASN A 44 11.80 -26.75 12.73
N VAL A 45 11.52 -25.52 12.35
CA VAL A 45 12.35 -24.68 11.49
C VAL A 45 12.94 -23.59 12.37
N LYS A 46 14.25 -23.45 12.34
CA LYS A 46 14.99 -22.42 13.06
C LYS A 46 15.36 -21.31 12.07
N ILE A 47 14.96 -20.08 12.35
CA ILE A 47 15.18 -18.92 11.49
C ILE A 47 15.98 -17.88 12.28
N TYR A 48 17.18 -17.57 11.80
CA TYR A 48 18.04 -16.56 12.40
C TYR A 48 17.69 -15.16 11.89
N ARG A 49 17.31 -14.28 12.83
CA ARG A 49 16.98 -12.87 12.62
C ARG A 49 18.23 -12.02 12.79
N LYS A 50 18.88 -11.69 11.67
CA LYS A 50 20.11 -10.86 11.66
C LYS A 50 19.93 -9.49 12.31
N SER A 51 18.76 -8.88 12.20
CA SER A 51 18.49 -7.54 12.74
C SER A 51 18.54 -7.47 14.27
N CYS A 52 18.32 -8.60 14.96
CA CYS A 52 18.26 -8.65 16.41
C CYS A 52 19.14 -9.74 17.04
N ASN A 53 19.94 -10.45 16.25
CA ASN A 53 20.78 -11.57 16.69
C ASN A 53 20.00 -12.65 17.46
N LEU A 54 18.80 -12.97 16.99
CA LEU A 54 17.91 -13.96 17.61
C LEU A 54 17.69 -15.15 16.68
N LEU A 55 17.62 -16.35 17.27
CA LEU A 55 17.15 -17.56 16.60
C LEU A 55 15.72 -17.86 17.03
N ASP A 56 14.80 -17.75 16.08
CA ASP A 56 13.39 -18.08 16.26
C ASP A 56 13.13 -19.55 15.92
N TYR A 57 12.37 -20.24 16.76
CA TYR A 57 11.97 -21.63 16.54
C TYR A 57 10.48 -21.70 16.19
N TYR A 58 10.18 -22.20 15.00
CA TYR A 58 8.81 -22.41 14.52
C TYR A 58 8.53 -23.90 14.38
N PRO A 59 7.48 -24.45 15.02
CA PRO A 59 7.07 -25.81 14.78
C PRO A 59 6.54 -25.93 13.35
N ILE A 60 6.94 -26.98 12.63
CA ILE A 60 6.51 -27.20 11.24
C ILE A 60 4.99 -27.29 11.15
N SER A 61 4.34 -27.94 12.13
CA SER A 61 2.89 -28.01 12.23
C SER A 61 2.24 -26.64 12.38
N GLY A 62 2.86 -25.71 13.10
CA GLY A 62 2.43 -24.32 13.21
C GLY A 62 2.55 -23.57 11.88
N LEU A 63 3.67 -23.74 11.18
CA LEU A 63 3.87 -23.13 9.86
C LEU A 63 2.88 -23.65 8.81
N VAL A 64 2.53 -24.93 8.86
CA VAL A 64 1.48 -25.52 8.00
C VAL A 64 0.13 -24.87 8.27
N LYS A 65 -0.27 -24.75 9.54
CA LYS A 65 -1.52 -24.06 9.92
C LYS A 65 -1.52 -22.58 9.49
N ARG A 66 -0.40 -21.89 9.68
CA ARG A 66 -0.24 -20.50 9.22
C ARG A 66 -0.42 -20.39 7.70
N LEU A 67 0.14 -21.33 6.95
CA LEU A 67 -0.02 -21.39 5.49
C LEU A 67 -1.46 -21.70 5.07
N GLU A 68 -2.18 -22.56 5.81
CA GLU A 68 -3.61 -22.83 5.60
C GLU A 68 -4.46 -21.57 5.80
N ILE A 69 -4.19 -20.78 6.85
CA ILE A 69 -4.85 -19.48 7.07
C ILE A 69 -4.53 -18.53 5.92
N LYS A 70 -3.25 -18.39 5.58
CA LYS A 70 -2.78 -17.53 4.47
C LYS A 70 -3.46 -17.85 3.15
N ARG A 71 -3.73 -19.14 2.90
CA ARG A 71 -4.38 -19.64 1.67
C ARG A 71 -5.88 -19.86 1.84
N ASN A 72 -6.48 -19.37 2.93
CA ASN A 72 -7.91 -19.51 3.10
C ASN A 72 -8.65 -18.61 2.07
N PRO A 73 -9.64 -19.14 1.34
CA PRO A 73 -10.37 -18.38 0.32
C PRO A 73 -11.04 -17.10 0.86
N SER A 74 -11.57 -17.12 2.07
CA SER A 74 -12.24 -15.96 2.68
C SER A 74 -11.24 -14.82 2.96
N LEU A 75 -10.07 -15.17 3.50
CA LEU A 75 -9.00 -14.19 3.72
C LEU A 75 -8.44 -13.68 2.39
N PHE A 76 -8.23 -14.59 1.44
CA PHE A 76 -7.77 -14.23 0.11
C PHE A 76 -8.71 -13.22 -0.56
N ASN A 77 -10.01 -13.44 -0.50
CA ASN A 77 -11.02 -12.52 -1.02
C ASN A 77 -10.99 -11.14 -0.34
N CYS A 78 -10.78 -11.10 0.99
CA CYS A 78 -10.66 -9.84 1.71
C CYS A 78 -9.43 -9.04 1.25
N ILE A 79 -8.25 -9.68 1.15
CA ILE A 79 -7.03 -9.01 0.70
C ILE A 79 -7.12 -8.63 -0.78
N LEU A 80 -7.73 -9.48 -1.62
CA LEU A 80 -7.98 -9.17 -3.03
C LEU A 80 -8.93 -7.97 -3.20
N ARG A 81 -9.95 -7.83 -2.33
CA ARG A 81 -10.83 -6.65 -2.32
C ARG A 81 -10.05 -5.39 -1.95
N LEU A 82 -9.19 -5.46 -0.95
CA LEU A 82 -8.29 -4.35 -0.59
C LEU A 82 -7.37 -3.98 -1.77
N TRP A 83 -6.78 -4.97 -2.45
CA TRP A 83 -5.97 -4.74 -3.64
C TRP A 83 -6.75 -4.02 -4.76
N LYS A 84 -7.97 -4.50 -5.08
CA LYS A 84 -8.82 -3.87 -6.10
C LYS A 84 -9.21 -2.44 -5.75
N LEU A 85 -9.40 -2.14 -4.46
CA LEU A 85 -9.69 -0.80 -3.98
C LEU A 85 -8.52 0.16 -4.25
N ILE A 86 -7.30 -0.25 -3.90
CA ILE A 86 -6.11 0.60 -4.03
C ILE A 86 -5.50 0.59 -5.44
N ASN A 87 -5.94 -0.33 -6.29
CA ASN A 87 -5.50 -0.49 -7.68
C ASN A 87 -6.71 -0.60 -8.65
N PRO A 88 -7.51 0.47 -8.79
CA PRO A 88 -8.76 0.44 -9.56
C PRO A 88 -8.54 0.20 -11.06
N LEU A 89 -7.36 0.52 -11.59
CA LEU A 89 -7.00 0.30 -13.00
C LEU A 89 -6.44 -1.10 -13.28
N SER A 90 -6.43 -1.99 -12.26
CA SER A 90 -5.87 -3.34 -12.38
C SER A 90 -4.44 -3.34 -12.95
N LEU A 91 -3.62 -2.39 -12.50
CA LEU A 91 -2.22 -2.30 -12.87
C LEU A 91 -1.47 -3.51 -12.34
N LYS A 92 -0.31 -3.80 -12.94
CA LYS A 92 0.49 -4.97 -12.56
C LYS A 92 1.14 -4.84 -11.18
N ALA A 93 1.29 -3.62 -10.71
CA ALA A 93 1.90 -3.27 -9.44
C ALA A 93 1.19 -2.03 -8.84
N ILE A 94 1.57 -1.66 -7.62
CA ILE A 94 1.24 -0.39 -6.96
C ILE A 94 2.51 0.36 -6.57
N SER A 95 2.42 1.67 -6.38
CA SER A 95 3.55 2.49 -5.95
C SER A 95 3.81 2.36 -4.44
N LYS A 96 4.98 2.85 -4.00
CA LYS A 96 5.40 2.82 -2.60
C LYS A 96 4.46 3.60 -1.71
N GLU A 97 3.98 4.75 -2.17
CA GLU A 97 3.08 5.63 -1.43
C GLU A 97 1.75 4.95 -1.12
N ILE A 98 1.17 4.25 -2.10
CA ILE A 98 -0.09 3.51 -1.94
C ILE A 98 0.09 2.35 -0.94
N HIS A 99 1.20 1.61 -1.07
CA HIS A 99 1.53 0.52 -0.16
C HIS A 99 1.72 1.01 1.28
N GLU A 100 2.47 2.10 1.46
CA GLU A 100 2.75 2.68 2.77
C GLU A 100 1.49 3.17 3.47
N LEU A 101 0.54 3.75 2.74
CA LEU A 101 -0.75 4.16 3.33
C LEU A 101 -1.51 2.98 3.95
N VAL A 102 -1.52 1.84 3.26
CA VAL A 102 -2.21 0.63 3.75
C VAL A 102 -1.46 0.06 4.95
N LEU A 103 -0.13 -0.07 4.87
CA LEU A 103 0.67 -0.55 6.00
C LEU A 103 0.58 0.38 7.21
N GLU A 104 0.59 1.70 7.01
CA GLU A 104 0.43 2.68 8.09
C GLU A 104 -0.90 2.46 8.82
N THR A 105 -1.98 2.20 8.06
CA THR A 105 -3.29 1.88 8.62
C THR A 105 -3.22 0.64 9.51
N LEU A 106 -2.58 -0.44 9.07
CA LEU A 106 -2.39 -1.65 9.87
C LEU A 106 -1.51 -1.41 11.09
N TYR A 107 -0.44 -0.61 10.97
CA TYR A 107 0.51 -0.39 12.05
C TYR A 107 -0.12 0.45 13.15
N LYS A 108 -0.96 1.44 12.81
CA LYS A 108 -1.76 2.21 13.78
C LYS A 108 -2.72 1.33 14.59
N MET A 109 -3.17 0.19 14.05
CA MET A 109 -3.98 -0.78 14.81
C MET A 109 -3.16 -1.59 15.81
N HIS A 110 -1.83 -1.61 15.68
CA HIS A 110 -0.97 -2.42 16.52
C HIS A 110 -0.87 -1.84 17.94
N PRO A 111 -1.05 -2.64 19.00
CA PRO A 111 -1.05 -2.13 20.37
C PRO A 111 0.24 -1.39 20.78
N GLN A 112 1.39 -1.75 20.20
CA GLN A 112 2.66 -1.07 20.47
C GLN A 112 2.71 0.35 19.86
N SER A 113 1.98 0.61 18.78
CA SER A 113 1.92 1.94 18.15
C SER A 113 1.13 2.95 18.97
N LEU A 114 0.11 2.49 19.71
CA LEU A 114 -0.68 3.35 20.60
C LEU A 114 0.17 4.00 21.69
N LYS A 115 1.27 3.35 22.09
CA LYS A 115 2.17 3.86 23.12
C LYS A 115 3.29 4.74 22.56
N ILE A 116 3.69 4.51 21.30
CA ILE A 116 4.84 5.19 20.68
C ILE A 116 4.56 5.38 19.17
N PRO A 117 3.85 6.46 18.77
CA PRO A 117 3.48 6.69 17.36
C PRO A 117 4.69 6.78 16.41
N ASP A 118 5.78 7.39 16.86
CA ASP A 118 7.02 7.50 16.06
C ASP A 118 7.63 6.14 15.72
N LEU A 119 7.42 5.13 16.58
CA LEU A 119 7.90 3.77 16.34
C LEU A 119 7.14 3.12 15.18
N ALA A 120 5.84 3.38 15.06
CA ALA A 120 5.01 2.89 13.95
C ALA A 120 5.56 3.40 12.62
N TYR A 121 5.83 4.71 12.54
CA TYR A 121 6.35 5.34 11.33
C TYR A 121 7.76 4.86 10.97
N LYS A 122 8.65 4.72 11.95
CA LYS A 122 10.01 4.19 11.73
C LYS A 122 9.99 2.76 11.18
N ASN A 123 9.19 1.89 11.79
CA ASN A 123 9.06 0.51 11.34
C ASN A 123 8.39 0.42 9.96
N LEU A 124 7.37 1.25 9.70
CA LEU A 124 6.74 1.34 8.38
C LEU A 124 7.76 1.65 7.29
N LYS A 125 8.61 2.66 7.49
CA LYS A 125 9.62 3.04 6.49
C LYS A 125 10.65 1.94 6.27
N PHE A 126 11.12 1.33 7.35
CA PHE A 126 12.04 0.20 7.30
C PHE A 126 11.45 -1.00 6.52
N ASP A 127 10.21 -1.40 6.84
CA ASP A 127 9.55 -2.52 6.17
C ASP A 127 9.21 -2.23 4.71
N SER A 128 8.80 -1.00 4.41
CA SER A 128 8.54 -0.52 3.05
C SER A 128 9.80 -0.54 2.18
N GLU A 129 10.97 -0.22 2.75
CA GLU A 129 12.26 -0.34 2.04
C GLU A 129 12.60 -1.80 1.71
N ILE A 130 12.30 -2.73 2.62
CA ILE A 130 12.49 -4.17 2.40
C ILE A 130 11.55 -4.67 1.30
N ASP A 131 10.26 -4.31 1.36
CA ASP A 131 9.26 -4.75 0.37
C ASP A 131 9.62 -4.32 -1.05
N PHE A 132 10.08 -3.08 -1.19
CA PHE A 132 10.44 -2.57 -2.50
C PHE A 132 11.83 -3.04 -2.93
N SER A 133 12.83 -3.15 -2.05
CA SER A 133 14.17 -3.66 -2.40
C SER A 133 14.72 -3.07 -3.71
N LYS A 134 14.61 -1.74 -3.88
CA LYS A 134 14.95 -0.95 -5.10
C LYS A 134 14.03 -1.12 -6.32
N LYS A 135 12.94 -1.87 -6.21
CA LYS A 135 11.88 -1.92 -7.23
C LYS A 135 11.10 -0.60 -7.25
N LEU A 136 10.50 -0.29 -8.40
CA LEU A 136 9.62 0.88 -8.57
C LEU A 136 8.17 0.61 -8.20
N GLY A 137 7.78 -0.66 -8.07
CA GLY A 137 6.41 -1.08 -7.79
C GLY A 137 6.36 -2.42 -7.07
N LEU A 138 5.25 -2.65 -6.38
CA LEU A 138 4.96 -3.88 -5.65
C LEU A 138 3.83 -4.65 -6.35
N THR A 139 4.07 -5.91 -6.69
CA THR A 139 3.06 -6.78 -7.33
C THR A 139 2.03 -7.29 -6.33
N PHE A 140 0.91 -7.86 -6.80
CA PHE A 140 -0.13 -8.38 -5.90
C PHE A 140 0.38 -9.47 -4.95
N ALA A 141 1.23 -10.40 -5.41
CA ALA A 141 1.73 -11.46 -4.53
C ALA A 141 2.59 -10.91 -3.38
N GLU A 142 3.44 -9.93 -3.68
CA GLU A 142 4.31 -9.29 -2.69
C GLU A 142 3.48 -8.43 -1.71
N PHE A 143 2.52 -7.67 -2.24
CA PHE A 143 1.54 -6.95 -1.42
C PHE A 143 0.78 -7.91 -0.49
N TYR A 144 0.28 -9.03 -1.03
CA TYR A 144 -0.45 -10.02 -0.26
C TYR A 144 0.38 -10.54 0.92
N ASP A 145 1.64 -10.89 0.68
CA ASP A 145 2.55 -11.35 1.73
C ASP A 145 2.73 -10.28 2.81
N ALA A 146 3.05 -9.05 2.43
CA ALA A 146 3.27 -7.94 3.37
C ALA A 146 2.02 -7.65 4.23
N ILE A 147 0.84 -7.65 3.62
CA ILE A 147 -0.44 -7.45 4.31
C ILE A 147 -0.75 -8.63 5.22
N PHE A 148 -0.54 -9.86 4.75
CA PHE A 148 -0.75 -11.05 5.56
C PHE A 148 0.17 -11.06 6.79
N GLU A 149 1.47 -10.78 6.63
CA GLU A 149 2.42 -10.74 7.75
C GLU A 149 2.07 -9.68 8.80
N SER A 150 1.58 -8.52 8.36
CA SER A 150 1.11 -7.45 9.24
C SER A 150 -0.18 -7.83 9.96
N CYS A 151 -1.11 -8.51 9.28
CA CYS A 151 -2.34 -9.00 9.91
C CYS A 151 -2.07 -10.16 10.87
N ASP A 152 -1.08 -10.98 10.55
CA ASP A 152 -0.68 -12.13 11.34
C ASP A 152 -0.04 -11.71 12.68
N SER A 153 0.64 -10.56 12.74
CA SER A 153 1.11 -9.99 14.00
C SER A 153 -0.02 -9.36 14.84
N LEU A 154 -1.04 -8.80 14.18
CA LEU A 154 -2.21 -8.20 14.84
C LEU A 154 -3.18 -9.25 15.41
N ALA A 155 -3.42 -10.34 14.67
CA ALA A 155 -4.35 -11.38 15.07
C ALA A 155 -3.83 -12.14 16.30
N LYS A 156 -4.66 -12.24 17.34
CA LYS A 156 -4.30 -12.91 18.61
C LYS A 156 -4.59 -14.41 18.57
N SER A 157 -5.42 -14.88 17.65
CA SER A 157 -5.78 -16.29 17.49
C SER A 157 -5.41 -16.83 16.10
N ILE A 158 -5.72 -18.10 15.88
CA ILE A 158 -5.58 -18.79 14.59
C ILE A 158 -6.89 -18.82 13.77
N LEU A 159 -7.90 -18.04 14.19
CA LEU A 159 -9.20 -18.02 13.52
C LEU A 159 -9.16 -17.12 12.29
N VAL A 160 -9.44 -17.67 11.11
CA VAL A 160 -9.50 -16.94 9.83
C VAL A 160 -10.41 -15.71 9.89
N ASN A 161 -11.52 -15.78 10.62
CA ASN A 161 -12.46 -14.67 10.77
C ASN A 161 -11.84 -13.45 11.44
N GLU A 162 -10.88 -13.64 12.35
CA GLU A 162 -10.15 -12.53 12.98
C GLU A 162 -9.31 -11.77 11.94
N TYR A 163 -8.57 -12.48 11.10
CA TYR A 163 -7.79 -11.89 10.01
C TYR A 163 -8.70 -11.15 9.02
N CYS A 164 -9.83 -11.74 8.66
CA CYS A 164 -10.80 -11.09 7.76
C CYS A 164 -11.33 -9.78 8.37
N ARG A 165 -11.65 -9.76 9.66
CA ARG A 165 -12.10 -8.54 10.36
C ARG A 165 -11.03 -7.46 10.39
N ILE A 166 -9.76 -7.81 10.62
CA ILE A 166 -8.64 -6.87 10.57
C ILE A 166 -8.53 -6.22 9.18
N ILE A 167 -8.57 -7.02 8.11
CA ILE A 167 -8.54 -6.51 6.73
C ILE A 167 -9.75 -5.64 6.42
N GLN A 168 -10.95 -6.04 6.82
CA GLN A 168 -12.17 -5.26 6.60
C GLN A 168 -12.11 -3.92 7.33
N HIS A 169 -11.59 -3.90 8.56
CA HIS A 169 -11.38 -2.67 9.30
C HIS A 169 -10.34 -1.77 8.63
N CYS A 170 -9.24 -2.35 8.13
CA CYS A 170 -8.26 -1.64 7.33
C CYS A 170 -8.88 -1.01 6.08
N ILE A 171 -9.70 -1.77 5.34
CA ILE A 171 -10.43 -1.25 4.16
C ILE A 171 -11.28 -0.04 4.55
N SER A 172 -12.05 -0.12 5.64
CA SER A 172 -12.88 0.99 6.11
C SER A 172 -12.04 2.24 6.37
N ILE A 173 -10.99 2.11 7.17
CA ILE A 173 -10.12 3.25 7.53
C ILE A 173 -9.40 3.81 6.30
N THR A 174 -8.96 2.96 5.38
CA THR A 174 -8.31 3.42 4.14
C THR A 174 -9.28 4.23 3.28
N ILE A 175 -10.55 3.80 3.13
CA ILE A 175 -11.57 4.54 2.37
C ILE A 175 -11.82 5.92 2.99
N ASP A 176 -11.89 5.98 4.32
CA ASP A 176 -12.19 7.22 5.05
C ASP A 176 -10.96 8.15 5.19
N SER A 177 -9.77 7.71 4.75
CA SER A 177 -8.53 8.47 4.88
C SER A 177 -8.46 9.63 3.87
N PRO A 178 -8.24 10.89 4.31
CA PRO A 178 -8.02 12.02 3.41
C PRO A 178 -6.79 11.84 2.50
N ALA A 179 -5.78 11.12 2.99
CA ALA A 179 -4.59 10.80 2.20
C ALA A 179 -4.94 9.86 1.04
N PHE A 180 -5.86 8.90 1.24
CA PHE A 180 -6.33 8.02 0.17
C PHE A 180 -7.09 8.80 -0.91
N VAL A 181 -7.97 9.71 -0.50
CA VAL A 181 -8.76 10.55 -1.43
C VAL A 181 -7.86 11.48 -2.26
N SER A 182 -6.78 11.97 -1.68
CA SER A 182 -5.83 12.84 -2.38
C SER A 182 -4.86 12.07 -3.29
N MET A 183 -4.72 10.75 -3.12
CA MET A 183 -3.96 9.91 -4.03
C MET A 183 -4.69 9.82 -5.38
N ASN A 184 -4.05 10.32 -6.44
CA ASN A 184 -4.60 10.24 -7.80
C ASN A 184 -4.43 8.82 -8.38
N LEU A 185 -5.10 7.83 -7.78
CA LEU A 185 -5.03 6.40 -8.13
C LEU A 185 -5.47 6.12 -9.57
N TYR A 186 -6.31 7.00 -10.13
CA TYR A 186 -6.79 6.93 -11.51
C TYR A 186 -5.77 7.41 -12.55
N ASN A 187 -4.62 7.94 -12.11
CA ASN A 187 -3.56 8.37 -13.00
C ASN A 187 -2.45 7.32 -13.07
N LYS A 188 -2.29 6.64 -14.21
CA LYS A 188 -1.25 5.61 -14.45
C LYS A 188 0.20 6.09 -14.25
N ARG A 189 0.43 7.40 -14.06
CA ARG A 189 1.77 8.01 -13.92
C ARG A 189 2.56 7.57 -12.67
N HIS A 190 1.94 6.90 -11.70
CA HIS A 190 2.65 6.44 -10.50
C HIS A 190 3.50 5.16 -10.72
N LEU A 191 3.47 4.54 -11.91
CA LEU A 191 4.30 3.40 -12.27
C LEU A 191 4.95 3.63 -13.64
N LYS A 192 6.28 3.85 -13.65
CA LYS A 192 7.02 4.23 -14.87
C LYS A 192 7.39 3.05 -15.78
N GLU A 193 7.33 1.80 -15.33
CA GLU A 193 7.79 0.63 -16.11
C GLU A 193 6.91 -0.61 -15.99
N SER A 194 7.01 -1.49 -16.99
CA SER A 194 6.30 -2.77 -17.03
C SER A 194 6.95 -3.80 -16.10
N GLN A 195 6.38 -4.00 -14.92
CA GLN A 195 6.70 -5.20 -14.13
C GLN A 195 5.96 -6.43 -14.65
N ARG A 196 6.54 -7.63 -14.48
CA ARG A 196 5.82 -8.88 -14.73
C ARG A 196 4.85 -9.12 -13.57
N LEU A 197 3.60 -9.48 -13.89
CA LEU A 197 2.65 -9.93 -12.88
C LEU A 197 3.23 -11.16 -12.19
N SER A 198 3.39 -11.08 -10.87
CA SER A 198 3.77 -12.25 -10.07
C SER A 198 2.55 -12.69 -9.27
N PHE A 199 2.13 -13.93 -9.52
CA PHE A 199 1.12 -14.64 -8.73
C PHE A 199 1.71 -15.99 -8.39
N TYR A 200 1.62 -16.40 -7.13
CA TYR A 200 1.90 -17.79 -6.79
C TYR A 200 0.91 -18.73 -7.48
N PRO A 201 1.30 -19.97 -7.80
CA PRO A 201 0.41 -20.93 -8.45
C PRO A 201 -0.94 -21.11 -7.73
N TRP A 202 -0.94 -21.06 -6.39
CA TRP A 202 -2.16 -21.17 -5.59
C TRP A 202 -3.08 -19.94 -5.74
N MET A 203 -2.53 -18.73 -5.87
CA MET A 203 -3.32 -17.51 -6.10
C MET A 203 -4.01 -17.56 -7.45
N GLN A 204 -3.31 -18.03 -8.48
CA GLN A 204 -3.88 -18.19 -9.83
C GLN A 204 -5.07 -19.16 -9.80
N LYS A 205 -4.98 -20.27 -9.06
CA LYS A 205 -6.08 -21.22 -8.88
C LYS A 205 -7.29 -20.55 -8.22
N MET A 206 -7.08 -19.78 -7.16
CA MET A 206 -8.16 -19.05 -6.47
C MET A 206 -8.81 -18.02 -7.38
N ILE A 207 -8.03 -17.21 -8.10
CA ILE A 207 -8.57 -16.20 -9.02
C ILE A 207 -9.40 -16.87 -10.11
N ARG A 208 -8.93 -17.98 -10.69
CA ARG A 208 -9.68 -18.74 -11.70
C ARG A 208 -11.02 -19.26 -11.16
N SER A 209 -11.06 -19.72 -9.91
CA SER A 209 -12.31 -20.16 -9.27
C SER A 209 -13.28 -19.02 -8.94
N LEU A 210 -12.79 -17.77 -8.84
CA LEU A 210 -13.59 -16.59 -8.55
C LEU A 210 -14.17 -15.94 -9.81
N THR A 211 -13.49 -16.06 -10.95
CA THR A 211 -14.12 -15.80 -12.24
C THR A 211 -15.13 -16.91 -12.47
N PRO A 212 -16.45 -16.61 -12.57
CA PRO A 212 -17.36 -17.61 -13.10
C PRO A 212 -16.77 -18.01 -14.45
N VAL A 213 -16.45 -19.31 -14.60
CA VAL A 213 -16.25 -19.86 -15.92
C VAL A 213 -17.48 -19.40 -16.68
N ARG A 214 -17.28 -18.59 -17.72
CA ARG A 214 -18.29 -18.49 -18.78
C ARG A 214 -18.41 -19.92 -19.28
N THR A 215 -19.25 -20.71 -18.64
CA THR A 215 -19.87 -21.87 -19.24
C THR A 215 -20.58 -21.26 -20.43
N SER A 216 -19.92 -21.44 -21.57
CA SER A 216 -20.50 -21.42 -22.88
C SER A 216 -21.95 -21.89 -22.80
N GLU A 217 -22.86 -20.98 -23.15
CA GLU A 217 -24.20 -21.23 -23.67
C GLU A 217 -25.16 -22.02 -22.77
N LEU A 218 -26.37 -21.47 -22.59
CA LEU A 218 -27.53 -22.08 -21.89
C LEU A 218 -27.49 -22.02 -20.36
N GLN A 219 -27.91 -20.88 -19.81
CA GLN A 219 -28.97 -20.77 -18.78
C GLN A 219 -28.97 -19.36 -18.19
N LEU A 220 -29.53 -18.42 -18.93
CA LEU A 220 -30.12 -17.21 -18.34
C LEU A 220 -31.61 -17.52 -18.17
N PRO A 221 -32.19 -17.39 -16.97
CA PRO A 221 -33.64 -17.51 -16.78
C PRO A 221 -34.36 -16.61 -17.78
N GLU A 222 -35.32 -17.15 -18.52
CA GLU A 222 -36.02 -16.45 -19.61
C GLU A 222 -36.66 -15.12 -19.17
N ILE A 223 -36.91 -14.96 -17.87
CA ILE A 223 -37.44 -13.75 -17.24
C ILE A 223 -36.51 -12.53 -17.47
N LEU A 224 -35.19 -12.72 -17.60
CA LEU A 224 -34.25 -11.63 -17.87
C LEU A 224 -34.07 -11.31 -19.37
N LYS A 225 -34.50 -12.19 -20.28
CA LYS A 225 -34.47 -11.92 -21.73
C LYS A 225 -35.55 -10.93 -22.16
N LYS A 226 -36.66 -10.80 -21.41
CA LYS A 226 -37.76 -9.88 -21.73
C LYS A 226 -37.56 -8.43 -21.24
N ILE A 227 -36.61 -8.19 -20.34
CA ILE A 227 -36.41 -6.85 -19.72
C ILE A 227 -35.23 -6.10 -20.37
N LEU A 228 -34.42 -6.78 -21.20
CA LEU A 228 -33.20 -6.23 -21.81
C LEU A 228 -33.21 -6.31 -23.35
N HIS A 229 -34.33 -6.01 -23.98
CA HIS A 229 -34.28 -5.53 -25.37
C HIS A 229 -34.21 -4.00 -25.34
N PRO A 230 -33.05 -3.39 -25.69
CA PRO A 230 -33.05 -1.99 -26.05
C PRO A 230 -33.81 -1.86 -27.37
N ASN A 231 -34.80 -0.98 -27.37
CA ASN A 231 -35.47 -0.48 -28.57
C ASN A 231 -34.40 0.01 -29.58
N GLU A 232 -34.11 -0.77 -30.62
CA GLU A 232 -33.14 -0.43 -31.69
C GLU A 232 -33.60 0.70 -32.63
N ASN A 233 -34.67 1.43 -32.29
CA ASN A 233 -35.23 2.47 -33.17
C ASN A 233 -34.84 3.93 -32.82
N ILE A 234 -33.93 4.17 -31.87
CA ILE A 234 -33.59 5.55 -31.45
C ILE A 234 -32.23 6.06 -31.98
N ILE A 235 -31.37 5.21 -32.56
CA ILE A 235 -29.99 5.61 -32.97
C ILE A 235 -29.85 5.88 -34.49
N LYS A 236 -30.92 5.79 -35.30
CA LYS A 236 -30.85 6.09 -36.75
C LYS A 236 -31.17 7.53 -37.16
N THR A 237 -31.60 8.42 -36.25
CA THR A 237 -31.97 9.80 -36.60
C THR A 237 -30.93 10.88 -36.30
N GLN A 238 -29.79 10.58 -35.68
CA GLN A 238 -28.75 11.59 -35.37
C GLN A 238 -27.46 11.50 -36.21
N LYS A 239 -27.38 10.60 -37.20
CA LYS A 239 -26.24 10.54 -38.15
C LYS A 239 -26.58 10.99 -39.58
N LEU A 240 -27.71 11.66 -39.78
CA LEU A 240 -28.15 12.15 -41.10
C LEU A 240 -28.13 13.68 -41.26
N LEU A 241 -27.43 14.43 -40.40
CA LEU A 241 -27.41 15.91 -40.41
C LEU A 241 -26.01 16.56 -40.39
N GLN A 242 -24.92 15.81 -40.61
CA GLN A 242 -23.56 16.38 -40.69
C GLN A 242 -22.76 15.86 -41.89
N ARG A 243 -23.44 15.60 -43.00
CA ARG A 243 -22.76 15.23 -44.24
C ARG A 243 -23.56 15.73 -45.44
N ASN A 244 -23.65 17.05 -45.57
CA ASN A 244 -23.90 17.78 -46.82
C ASN A 244 -23.71 19.27 -46.54
N THR A 245 -22.60 19.82 -47.02
CA THR A 245 -22.42 21.13 -47.70
C THR A 245 -20.95 21.49 -47.63
N ASN A 246 -20.18 21.02 -48.62
CA ASN A 246 -19.02 21.76 -49.10
C ASN A 246 -19.34 22.19 -50.53
N ASN A 247 -19.04 23.46 -50.79
CA ASN A 247 -18.98 24.15 -52.08
C ASN A 247 -20.28 24.79 -52.58
N GLU A 248 -20.45 26.08 -52.28
CA GLU A 248 -20.45 27.12 -53.33
C GLU A 248 -20.17 28.52 -52.72
N THR A 249 -19.06 29.09 -53.18
CA THR A 249 -18.71 30.49 -53.46
C THR A 249 -19.39 31.69 -52.78
N SER A 250 -18.51 32.60 -52.34
CA SER A 250 -18.51 34.06 -52.54
C SER A 250 -19.51 34.96 -51.79
N SER A 251 -19.00 35.59 -50.72
CA SER A 251 -19.13 37.03 -50.43
C SER A 251 -18.17 37.33 -49.28
N LEU A 252 -16.91 37.69 -49.53
CA LEU A 252 -16.43 39.08 -49.58
C LEU A 252 -17.09 40.00 -48.53
N GLU A 253 -16.22 40.55 -47.68
CA GLU A 253 -16.39 41.75 -46.86
C GLU A 253 -17.05 41.59 -45.48
N ARG A 254 -16.50 42.34 -44.51
CA ARG A 254 -16.86 42.48 -43.07
C ARG A 254 -16.24 41.38 -42.19
N PHE A 255 -15.09 41.51 -41.53
CA PHE A 255 -14.48 42.68 -40.90
C PHE A 255 -12.96 42.42 -40.74
N SER A 256 -12.16 43.05 -41.57
CA SER A 256 -10.76 43.35 -41.25
C SER A 256 -10.46 44.75 -41.76
N LYS A 257 -10.37 45.71 -40.84
CA LYS A 257 -9.63 47.00 -40.87
C LYS A 257 -10.39 48.09 -40.12
N LEU A 258 -9.88 48.43 -38.93
CA LEU A 258 -9.64 49.81 -38.49
C LEU A 258 -8.38 49.74 -37.60
N ILE A 259 -7.22 49.83 -38.24
CA ILE A 259 -6.28 50.96 -38.14
C ILE A 259 -5.57 51.02 -36.78
N GLY A 260 -4.29 50.66 -36.78
CA GLY A 260 -3.32 51.23 -35.84
C GLY A 260 -2.64 52.45 -36.45
N VAL A 261 -2.09 53.35 -35.62
CA VAL A 261 -0.78 54.00 -35.82
C VAL A 261 -0.28 54.58 -34.47
N LYS A 262 0.90 54.08 -34.09
CA LYS A 262 2.02 54.64 -33.29
C LYS A 262 1.93 56.11 -32.79
N LYS A 263 2.45 56.33 -31.56
CA LYS A 263 3.67 57.14 -31.30
C LYS A 263 4.23 56.96 -29.87
N LYS A 264 5.56 56.88 -29.79
CA LYS A 264 6.45 56.79 -28.62
C LYS A 264 6.33 58.04 -27.73
N LEU A 265 6.61 57.91 -26.42
CA LEU A 265 7.64 58.68 -25.68
C LEU A 265 7.69 58.32 -24.18
N LYS A 266 8.92 57.99 -23.72
CA LYS A 266 9.53 58.21 -22.38
C LYS A 266 9.07 57.36 -21.17
N SER A 267 9.95 56.43 -20.77
CA SER A 267 10.17 55.93 -19.40
C SER A 267 10.83 57.01 -18.50
N PRO A 268 11.16 56.80 -17.21
CA PRO A 268 10.90 55.65 -16.29
C PRO A 268 10.35 56.09 -14.90
N ILE A 269 9.99 55.16 -14.00
CA ILE A 269 10.37 55.17 -12.55
C ILE A 269 9.81 53.93 -11.82
N ARG A 270 10.76 53.22 -11.18
CA ARG A 270 10.70 52.30 -10.02
C ARG A 270 9.93 50.98 -10.11
N ALA A 271 10.72 49.94 -10.41
CA ALA A 271 10.58 48.61 -9.84
C ALA A 271 10.71 48.66 -8.30
N VAL A 272 9.82 47.94 -7.61
CA VAL A 272 9.94 47.62 -6.18
C VAL A 272 10.21 46.13 -6.07
N THR A 273 11.46 45.78 -5.79
CA THR A 273 11.88 44.47 -5.27
C THR A 273 11.63 44.43 -3.76
N PRO A 274 10.98 43.39 -3.19
CA PRO A 274 11.04 43.16 -1.76
C PRO A 274 12.42 42.60 -1.38
N ARG A 275 13.11 43.31 -0.48
CA ARG A 275 14.39 42.91 0.13
C ARG A 275 14.18 41.76 1.12
N LEU A 276 15.06 40.77 1.01
CA LEU A 276 15.44 39.84 2.07
C LEU A 276 15.84 40.63 3.33
N VAL A 277 15.15 40.38 4.44
CA VAL A 277 15.58 40.84 5.77
C VAL A 277 16.28 39.68 6.47
N ASN A 278 17.50 39.96 6.92
CA ASN A 278 18.41 39.08 7.62
C ASN A 278 17.78 38.47 8.87
N ALA A 279 17.95 37.16 9.00
CA ALA A 279 17.93 36.45 10.26
C ALA A 279 19.18 36.82 11.07
N ARG A 280 19.01 37.66 12.10
CA ARG A 280 19.85 37.79 13.29
C ARG A 280 19.25 38.92 14.14
N GLU A 281 18.36 38.54 15.06
CA GLU A 281 18.01 39.25 16.30
C GLU A 281 16.72 38.66 16.90
N ILE A 282 16.73 37.36 17.23
CA ILE A 282 15.87 36.80 18.28
C ILE A 282 16.72 35.81 19.10
N GLU A 283 17.88 36.28 19.55
CA GLU A 283 18.63 35.70 20.66
C GLU A 283 18.67 36.76 21.75
N GLY A 284 17.60 36.83 22.54
CA GLY A 284 17.53 37.87 23.58
C GLY A 284 16.13 38.15 24.10
N ARG A 285 15.32 37.11 24.35
CA ARG A 285 14.15 37.12 25.26
C ARG A 285 13.46 35.77 25.16
N LEU A 286 13.89 34.83 25.99
CA LEU A 286 13.11 33.70 26.52
C LEU A 286 13.91 32.86 27.53
N ASN A 287 15.19 33.17 27.77
CA ASN A 287 15.93 32.72 28.96
C ASN A 287 15.60 33.57 30.20
N SER A 288 14.39 33.44 30.74
CA SER A 288 14.08 33.88 32.11
C SER A 288 12.72 33.37 32.61
N ARG A 289 12.44 32.07 32.51
CA ARG A 289 11.47 31.38 33.39
C ARG A 289 11.74 29.88 33.30
N PHE A 290 11.85 29.24 34.47
CA PHE A 290 12.35 27.87 34.72
C PHE A 290 13.87 27.71 34.91
N LYS A 291 14.46 28.54 35.79
CA LYS A 291 15.48 28.05 36.73
C LYS A 291 14.76 27.63 38.02
N GLY A 292 14.83 26.35 38.36
CA GLY A 292 14.37 25.86 39.67
C GLY A 292 13.53 24.61 39.63
N LEU A 293 14.09 23.49 39.15
CA LEU A 293 13.66 22.15 39.58
C LEU A 293 14.92 21.30 39.75
N LYS A 294 15.22 20.98 41.01
CA LYS A 294 16.33 20.15 41.45
C LYS A 294 16.15 18.74 40.88
N THR A 295 17.18 18.22 40.23
CA THR A 295 17.34 16.81 39.90
C THR A 295 17.54 15.99 41.18
N PRO A 296 16.75 14.95 41.45
CA PRO A 296 17.15 13.95 42.43
C PRO A 296 18.19 13.03 41.81
N SER A 297 19.37 12.98 42.43
CA SER A 297 20.44 12.03 42.17
C SER A 297 19.93 10.60 42.37
N LEU A 298 19.92 9.80 41.31
CA LEU A 298 19.74 8.35 41.42
C LEU A 298 21.07 7.75 41.86
N SER A 299 21.06 7.17 43.06
CA SER A 299 22.10 6.32 43.60
C SER A 299 22.23 5.02 42.79
N PRO A 300 23.44 4.45 42.67
CA PRO A 300 23.66 3.22 41.92
C PRO A 300 23.04 2.02 42.64
N ILE A 301 22.17 1.30 41.94
CA ILE A 301 21.66 0.00 42.34
C ILE A 301 22.82 -1.00 42.33
N LYS A 302 23.12 -1.58 43.50
CA LYS A 302 23.99 -2.75 43.64
C LYS A 302 23.34 -3.93 42.90
N LEU A 303 24.02 -4.44 41.89
CA LEU A 303 23.77 -5.78 41.34
C LEU A 303 24.26 -6.80 42.37
N LEU A 304 23.36 -7.65 42.86
CA LEU A 304 23.72 -8.92 43.49
C LEU A 304 23.81 -9.96 42.37
N TYR A 305 25.04 -10.23 41.95
CA TYR A 305 25.58 -11.55 41.55
C TYR A 305 27.08 -11.51 41.79
#